data_AF-A0A2P8QLN3-F1
#
_entry.id   AF-A0A2P8QLN3-F1
#
_cell.length_a   1.000
_cell.length_b   1.000
_cell.length_c   1.000
_cell.angle_alpha   90.00
_cell.angle_beta   90.00
_cell.angle_gamma   90.00
#
_symmetry.space_group_name_H-M   'P 1'
#
loop_
_entity.id
_entity.type
_entity.pdbx_description
1 polymer ?
#
loop_
_entity_poly.entity_id
_entity_poly.type
_entity_poly.pdbx_seq_one_letter_code
_entity_poly.pdbx_strand_id
1 'polypeptide(L)'
;MRRVFPIIAGFMLAFDSQFAVAGSLDRKLGIVVAKENLVCLIASATSLNIGSQVNLVLLSVPQKVVTGTVVSVSDRQCTEISKPHNIPGKSYRLSLLNNRSHLSVPAIGVLNSSNQLHRVGLKVVGDLDGDGIEESFRSCVSFEGLHLTVWSGQALTGIRKWHSYYYLGYDVKPTCTTIEVKNNNNAEKN
;
A
#
# COMPACT_ATOMS: atom_id res chain seq x y z
N MET A 1 6.35 -56.04 -45.48
CA MET A 1 5.38 -55.54 -44.49
C MET A 1 6.11 -54.55 -43.58
N ARG A 2 5.84 -53.24 -43.70
CA ARG A 2 6.36 -52.19 -42.82
C ARG A 2 5.16 -51.52 -42.15
N ARG A 3 5.01 -51.65 -40.83
CA ARG A 3 4.04 -50.87 -40.05
C ARG A 3 4.81 -49.73 -39.38
N VAL A 4 4.40 -48.51 -39.69
CA VAL A 4 4.85 -47.27 -39.04
C VAL A 4 3.76 -46.89 -38.04
N PHE A 5 4.12 -46.67 -36.78
CA PHE A 5 3.27 -46.03 -35.78
C PHE A 5 3.88 -44.67 -35.43
N PRO A 6 3.14 -43.55 -35.51
CA PRO A 6 3.59 -42.30 -34.92
C PRO A 6 3.17 -42.27 -33.45
N ILE A 7 4.12 -41.97 -32.57
CA ILE A 7 3.87 -41.62 -31.18
C ILE A 7 3.55 -40.13 -31.17
N ILE A 8 2.28 -39.79 -30.89
CA ILE A 8 1.88 -38.41 -30.60
C ILE A 8 2.24 -38.16 -29.13
N ALA A 9 3.34 -37.44 -28.90
CA ALA A 9 3.67 -36.91 -27.58
C ALA A 9 2.82 -35.64 -27.34
N GLY A 10 1.72 -35.80 -26.60
CA GLY A 10 0.93 -34.67 -26.11
C GLY A 10 1.71 -33.92 -25.04
N PHE A 11 2.18 -32.71 -25.38
CA PHE A 11 2.77 -31.77 -24.45
C PHE A 11 1.62 -31.07 -23.70
N MET A 12 1.22 -31.64 -22.55
CA MET A 12 0.35 -30.97 -21.59
C MET A 12 1.14 -29.81 -20.98
N LEU A 13 0.87 -28.59 -21.45
CA LEU A 13 1.29 -27.38 -20.76
C LEU A 13 0.44 -27.26 -19.49
N ALA A 14 1.01 -27.65 -18.36
CA ALA A 14 0.48 -27.29 -17.06
C ALA A 14 0.57 -25.76 -16.93
N PHE A 15 -0.55 -25.08 -17.10
CA PHE A 15 -0.69 -23.70 -16.66
C PHE A 15 -0.77 -23.73 -15.13
N ASP A 16 0.36 -23.50 -14.48
CA ASP A 16 0.38 -23.17 -13.05
C ASP A 16 -0.28 -21.80 -12.89
N SER A 17 -1.58 -21.81 -12.60
CA SER A 17 -2.32 -20.64 -12.16
C SER A 17 -1.83 -20.25 -10.77
N GLN A 18 -0.77 -19.42 -10.68
CA GLN A 18 -0.43 -18.74 -9.44
C GLN A 18 -1.53 -17.73 -9.11
N PHE A 19 -2.45 -18.14 -8.22
CA PHE A 19 -3.34 -17.20 -7.55
C PHE A 19 -2.49 -16.30 -6.65
N ALA A 20 -2.38 -15.02 -7.01
CA ALA A 20 -1.75 -13.99 -6.20
C ALA A 20 -2.47 -13.90 -4.85
N VAL A 21 -1.84 -14.42 -3.80
CA VAL A 21 -2.36 -14.41 -2.44
C VAL A 21 -2.45 -12.96 -1.97
N ALA A 22 -3.63 -12.55 -1.49
CA ALA A 22 -3.92 -11.22 -0.94
C ALA A 22 -2.96 -10.76 0.20
N GLY A 23 -2.07 -11.63 0.69
CA GLY A 23 -1.05 -11.32 1.70
C GLY A 23 0.28 -10.75 1.19
N SER A 24 0.42 -10.47 -0.12
CA SER A 24 1.66 -9.92 -0.68
C SER A 24 1.87 -8.43 -0.34
N LEU A 25 0.84 -7.59 -0.54
CA LEU A 25 0.99 -6.14 -0.37
C LEU A 25 0.94 -5.67 1.09
N ASP A 26 0.28 -6.40 1.99
CA ASP A 26 0.27 -6.08 3.44
C ASP A 26 1.68 -6.01 4.05
N ARG A 27 2.65 -6.73 3.46
CA ARG A 27 4.06 -6.70 3.90
C ARG A 27 4.90 -5.64 3.19
N LYS A 28 4.38 -5.04 2.12
CA LYS A 28 5.05 -4.02 1.31
C LYS A 28 4.51 -2.62 1.56
N LEU A 29 3.42 -2.49 2.29
CA LEU A 29 2.72 -1.23 2.52
C LEU A 29 2.58 -0.89 4.00
N GLY A 30 2.43 0.39 4.28
CA GLY A 30 2.13 0.91 5.62
C GLY A 30 1.58 2.33 5.57
N ILE A 31 1.14 2.84 6.71
CA ILE A 31 0.69 4.23 6.84
C ILE A 31 1.88 5.07 7.30
N VAL A 32 2.08 6.22 6.66
CA VAL A 32 2.99 7.25 7.14
C VAL A 32 2.21 8.41 7.75
N VAL A 33 2.60 8.76 8.98
CA VAL A 33 2.03 9.85 9.77
C VAL A 33 3.15 10.81 10.18
N ALA A 34 2.80 12.06 10.49
CA ALA A 34 3.76 13.03 10.98
C ALA A 34 3.15 13.89 12.08
N LYS A 35 3.98 14.24 13.07
CA LYS A 35 3.65 15.19 14.14
C LYS A 35 4.88 16.06 14.39
N GLU A 36 4.72 17.37 14.25
CA GLU A 36 5.82 18.34 14.38
C GLU A 36 7.00 17.97 13.47
N ASN A 37 8.13 17.57 14.05
CA ASN A 37 9.34 17.18 13.33
C ASN A 37 9.51 15.65 13.20
N LEU A 38 8.56 14.86 13.69
CA LEU A 38 8.64 13.41 13.69
C LEU A 38 7.79 12.83 12.55
N VAL A 39 8.42 12.02 11.70
CA VAL A 39 7.76 11.28 10.62
C VAL A 39 7.85 9.79 10.95
N CYS A 40 6.71 9.12 10.96
CA CYS A 40 6.59 7.75 11.42
C CYS A 40 5.91 6.89 10.36
N LEU A 41 6.48 5.73 10.09
CA LEU A 41 5.86 4.66 9.33
C LEU A 41 5.32 3.61 10.30
N ILE A 42 4.09 3.17 10.08
CA ILE A 42 3.49 2.02 10.74
C ILE A 42 3.18 0.97 9.68
N ALA A 43 3.81 -0.19 9.78
CA ALA A 43 3.67 -1.26 8.79
C ALA A 43 3.67 -2.64 9.44
N SER A 44 2.96 -3.58 8.82
CA SER A 44 2.95 -5.00 9.19
C SER A 44 4.18 -5.76 8.69
N ALA A 45 5.06 -5.09 7.93
CA ALA A 45 6.27 -5.68 7.37
C ALA A 45 7.17 -6.28 8.45
N THR A 46 7.75 -7.44 8.14
CA THR A 46 8.73 -8.13 8.97
C THR A 46 10.04 -7.32 8.97
N SER A 47 10.13 -6.40 9.94
CA SER A 47 11.34 -5.68 10.37
C SER A 47 12.14 -4.99 9.26
N LEU A 48 11.83 -3.71 9.02
CA LEU A 48 12.75 -2.83 8.30
C LEU A 48 13.99 -2.59 9.14
N ASN A 49 15.14 -2.48 8.47
CA ASN A 49 16.41 -2.15 9.09
C ASN A 49 16.63 -0.64 9.06
N ILE A 50 17.49 -0.14 9.95
CA ILE A 50 18.01 1.23 9.83
C ILE A 50 18.74 1.35 8.49
N GLY A 51 18.50 2.45 7.79
CA GLY A 51 19.01 2.69 6.44
C GLY A 51 18.08 2.20 5.31
N SER A 52 17.04 1.41 5.62
CA SER A 52 16.06 1.01 4.60
C SER A 52 15.34 2.23 4.01
N GLN A 53 15.20 2.27 2.69
CA GLN A 53 14.44 3.29 1.99
C GLN A 53 12.95 2.94 1.95
N VAL A 54 12.13 3.98 2.07
CA VAL A 54 10.67 3.91 2.00
C VAL A 54 10.20 5.03 1.08
N ASN A 55 9.40 4.70 0.06
CA ASN A 55 8.77 5.71 -0.78
C ASN A 55 7.40 6.07 -0.21
N LEU A 56 7.16 7.36 0.02
CA LEU A 56 5.92 7.89 0.57
C LEU A 56 5.10 8.44 -0.58
N VAL A 57 3.94 7.83 -0.83
CA VAL A 57 2.97 8.33 -1.80
C VAL A 57 2.04 9.33 -1.09
N LEU A 58 2.23 10.61 -1.40
CA LEU A 58 1.37 11.70 -0.93
C LEU A 58 0.08 11.72 -1.74
N LEU A 59 -1.05 11.62 -1.05
CA LEU A 59 -2.35 11.33 -1.67
C LEU A 59 -3.10 12.59 -2.14
N SER A 60 -2.66 13.78 -1.74
CA SER A 60 -3.16 15.04 -2.28
C SER A 60 -2.87 15.14 -3.78
N VAL A 61 -3.79 15.74 -4.54
CA VAL A 61 -3.65 15.90 -6.00
C VAL A 61 -2.96 17.22 -6.32
N PRO A 62 -1.92 17.25 -7.18
CA PRO A 62 -1.27 16.11 -7.83
C PRO A 62 -0.48 15.24 -6.86
N GLN A 63 -0.61 13.92 -6.99
CA GLN A 63 0.12 12.97 -6.15
C GLN A 63 1.63 13.08 -6.40
N LYS A 64 2.40 12.87 -5.33
CA LYS A 64 3.86 12.97 -5.33
C LYS A 64 4.46 11.79 -4.58
N VAL A 65 5.70 11.46 -4.93
CA VAL A 65 6.52 10.51 -4.18
C VAL A 65 7.61 11.27 -3.45
N VAL A 66 7.78 10.98 -2.16
CA VAL A 66 8.91 11.47 -1.34
C VAL A 66 9.63 10.27 -0.77
N THR A 67 10.96 10.25 -0.84
CA THR A 67 11.74 9.16 -0.25
C THR A 67 12.14 9.48 1.19
N GLY A 68 11.90 8.52 2.08
CA GLY A 68 12.36 8.52 3.46
C GLY A 68 13.33 7.37 3.72
N THR A 69 14.13 7.52 4.77
CA THR A 69 15.06 6.49 5.26
C THR A 69 14.71 6.13 6.70
N VAL A 70 14.64 4.84 7.02
CA VAL A 70 14.44 4.38 8.39
C VAL A 70 15.66 4.74 9.24
N VAL A 71 15.44 5.50 10.31
CA VAL A 71 16.49 5.93 11.25
C VAL A 71 16.32 5.35 12.65
N SER A 72 15.14 4.79 12.96
CA SER A 72 14.86 4.10 14.23
C SER A 72 13.80 3.03 14.01
N VAL A 73 13.94 1.90 14.70
CA VAL A 73 13.02 0.75 14.68
C VAL A 73 12.35 0.64 16.04
N SER A 74 11.04 0.35 16.08
CA SER A 74 10.25 0.30 17.31
C SER A 74 10.34 1.59 18.14
N ASP A 75 10.33 2.73 17.44
CA ASP A 75 10.48 4.05 18.06
C ASP A 75 9.28 4.37 18.95
N ARG A 76 9.53 4.58 20.25
CA ARG A 76 8.48 4.82 21.25
C ARG A 76 7.62 6.04 20.89
N GLN A 77 8.22 7.12 20.37
CA GLN A 77 7.47 8.32 20.01
C GLN A 77 6.53 8.05 18.83
N CYS A 78 6.98 7.25 17.86
CA CYS A 78 6.12 6.83 16.75
C CYS A 78 4.98 5.91 17.19
N THR A 79 5.22 5.04 18.17
CA THR A 79 4.17 4.21 18.77
C THR A 79 3.12 5.06 19.49
N GLU A 80 3.52 6.10 20.24
CA GLU A 80 2.55 6.98 20.89
C GLU A 80 1.72 7.79 19.89
N ILE A 81 2.31 8.19 18.76
CA ILE A 81 1.56 8.88 17.69
C ILE A 81 0.55 7.96 17.02
N SER A 82 0.86 6.67 16.83
CA SER A 82 -0.03 5.76 16.11
C SER A 82 -1.19 5.23 16.95
N LYS A 83 -1.04 5.18 18.28
CA LYS A 83 -2.06 4.63 19.20
C LYS A 83 -3.46 5.24 19.03
N PRO A 84 -3.64 6.57 19.02
CA PRO A 84 -4.97 7.17 18.84
C PRO A 84 -5.63 6.79 17.52
N HIS A 85 -4.85 6.41 16.52
CA HIS A 85 -5.32 6.10 15.17
C HIS A 85 -5.63 4.62 14.95
N ASN A 86 -5.39 3.77 15.97
CA ASN A 86 -5.62 2.32 15.95
C ASN A 86 -4.96 1.61 14.75
N ILE A 87 -3.77 2.04 14.35
CA ILE A 87 -3.04 1.43 13.24
C ILE A 87 -2.25 0.23 13.77
N PRO A 88 -2.54 -1.01 13.34
CA PRO A 88 -1.73 -2.18 13.71
C PRO A 88 -0.40 -2.17 12.96
N GLY A 89 0.68 -2.58 13.63
CA GLY A 89 1.98 -2.77 12.98
C GLY A 89 3.16 -2.35 13.86
N LYS A 90 4.36 -2.50 13.30
CA LYS A 90 5.60 -1.99 13.91
C LYS A 90 5.78 -0.52 13.50
N SER A 91 6.24 0.28 14.45
CA SER A 91 6.48 1.71 14.25
C SER A 91 7.96 1.98 13.95
N TYR A 92 8.22 2.77 12.91
CA TYR A 92 9.55 3.14 12.45
C TYR A 92 9.65 4.66 12.33
N ARG A 93 10.77 5.23 12.73
CA ARG A 93 11.05 6.65 12.48
C ARG A 93 11.71 6.82 11.13
N LEU A 94 11.23 7.78 10.35
CA LEU A 94 11.79 8.14 9.06
C LEU A 94 12.54 9.48 9.14
N SER A 95 13.65 9.57 8.41
CA SER A 95 14.28 10.82 8.01
C SER A 95 13.98 11.08 6.54
N LEU A 96 13.55 12.30 6.23
CA LEU A 96 13.27 12.74 4.85
C LEU A 96 14.40 13.63 4.35
N LEU A 97 14.80 13.45 3.09
CA LEU A 97 15.90 14.21 2.49
C LEU A 97 15.56 15.70 2.26
N ASN A 98 14.28 16.05 2.14
CA ASN A 98 13.81 17.41 1.85
C ASN A 98 12.71 17.89 2.81
N ASN A 99 12.64 19.22 2.97
CA ASN A 99 11.92 19.97 4.01
C ASN A 99 10.56 19.39 4.43
N ARG A 100 10.41 19.06 5.72
CA ARG A 100 9.26 18.34 6.32
C ARG A 100 7.96 19.17 6.34
N SER A 101 8.08 20.47 6.12
CA SER A 101 7.02 21.47 6.32
C SER A 101 5.81 21.36 5.38
N HIS A 102 5.87 20.50 4.36
CA HIS A 102 4.80 20.33 3.36
C HIS A 102 4.37 18.87 3.17
N LEU A 103 4.64 18.00 4.15
CA LEU A 103 4.23 16.60 4.05
C LEU A 103 2.72 16.48 4.29
N SER A 104 1.95 16.26 3.22
CA SER A 104 0.52 15.96 3.31
C SER A 104 0.32 14.52 3.81
N VAL A 105 0.23 14.36 5.13
CA VAL A 105 -0.05 13.09 5.83
C VAL A 105 -1.52 13.01 6.29
N PRO A 106 -2.09 11.81 6.47
CA PRO A 106 -1.47 10.50 6.30
C PRO A 106 -1.16 10.16 4.83
N ALA A 107 -0.07 9.43 4.62
CA ALA A 107 0.42 8.98 3.32
C ALA A 107 0.58 7.46 3.30
N ILE A 108 0.77 6.87 2.12
CA ILE A 108 1.05 5.42 1.98
C ILE A 108 2.56 5.24 1.83
N GLY A 109 3.17 4.47 2.73
CA GLY A 109 4.56 4.06 2.64
C GLY A 109 4.69 2.78 1.84
N VAL A 110 5.52 2.79 0.80
CA VAL A 110 5.83 1.66 -0.07
C VAL A 110 7.26 1.20 0.19
N LEU A 111 7.39 -0.04 0.67
CA LEU A 111 8.62 -0.65 1.13
C LEU A 111 9.31 -1.40 -0.01
N ASN A 112 10.65 -1.38 -0.05
CA ASN A 112 11.48 -2.11 -1.02
C ASN A 112 11.12 -1.84 -2.50
N SER A 113 10.66 -0.63 -2.82
CA SER A 113 10.11 -0.27 -4.13
C SER A 113 11.15 0.37 -5.05
N SER A 114 12.29 -0.28 -5.29
CA SER A 114 13.43 0.27 -6.04
C SER A 114 13.09 0.57 -7.53
N ASN A 115 12.31 1.64 -7.76
CA ASN A 115 11.88 2.25 -9.02
C ASN A 115 10.56 1.76 -9.65
N GLN A 116 9.63 1.18 -8.88
CA GLN A 116 8.31 0.78 -9.41
C GLN A 116 7.33 1.95 -9.54
N LEU A 117 7.54 3.03 -8.79
CA LEU A 117 6.60 4.15 -8.76
C LEU A 117 6.93 5.20 -9.80
N HIS A 118 5.92 5.61 -10.57
CA HIS A 118 6.01 6.73 -11.49
C HIS A 118 4.68 7.47 -11.58
N ARG A 119 4.66 8.59 -12.31
CA ARG A 119 3.49 9.46 -12.39
C ARG A 119 2.78 9.30 -13.74
N VAL A 120 1.48 9.05 -13.69
CA VAL A 120 0.58 9.08 -14.85
C VAL A 120 -0.44 10.20 -14.65
N GLY A 121 -0.28 11.29 -15.39
CA GLY A 121 -1.11 12.49 -15.25
C GLY A 121 -0.96 13.16 -13.88
N LEU A 122 -1.99 13.10 -13.04
CA LEU A 122 -1.99 13.65 -11.67
C LEU A 122 -1.81 12.57 -10.58
N LYS A 123 -1.64 11.30 -10.97
CA LYS A 123 -1.60 10.16 -10.05
C LYS A 123 -0.22 9.53 -10.05
N VAL A 124 0.15 8.94 -8.92
CA VAL A 124 1.26 8.00 -8.81
C VAL A 124 0.69 6.60 -9.02
N VAL A 125 1.44 5.77 -9.75
CA VAL A 125 1.14 4.36 -10.01
C VAL A 125 2.42 3.55 -9.95
N GLY A 126 2.30 2.23 -9.83
CA GLY A 126 3.42 1.31 -9.97
C GLY A 126 3.02 -0.12 -9.72
N ASP A 127 3.65 -1.08 -10.40
CA ASP A 127 3.45 -2.51 -10.18
C ASP A 127 4.18 -2.96 -8.90
N LEU A 128 3.43 -3.11 -7.81
CA LEU A 128 3.95 -3.36 -6.47
C LEU A 128 4.07 -4.83 -6.13
N ASP A 129 3.31 -5.70 -6.80
CA ASP A 129 3.32 -7.15 -6.56
C ASP A 129 3.99 -7.97 -7.66
N GLY A 130 4.30 -7.35 -8.81
CA GLY A 130 5.01 -7.95 -9.93
C GLY A 130 4.09 -8.71 -10.90
N ASP A 131 2.78 -8.48 -10.86
CA ASP A 131 1.81 -9.14 -11.74
C ASP A 131 1.68 -8.48 -13.13
N GLY A 132 2.41 -7.38 -13.36
CA GLY A 132 2.40 -6.61 -14.61
C GLY A 132 1.25 -5.61 -14.72
N ILE A 133 0.38 -5.51 -13.71
CA ILE A 133 -0.68 -4.51 -13.60
C ILE A 133 -0.28 -3.47 -12.55
N GLU A 134 -0.26 -2.20 -12.93
CA GLU A 134 0.11 -1.15 -12.00
C GLU A 134 -0.96 -0.94 -10.93
N GLU A 135 -0.51 -0.81 -9.68
CA GLU A 135 -1.37 -0.34 -8.60
C GLU A 135 -1.55 1.17 -8.63
N SER A 136 -2.76 1.62 -8.27
CA SER A 136 -3.09 3.01 -8.02
C SER A 136 -3.48 3.29 -6.57
N PHE A 137 -3.17 4.51 -6.12
CA PHE A 137 -3.32 4.94 -4.73
C PHE A 137 -4.45 5.93 -4.58
N ARG A 138 -5.23 5.80 -3.51
CA ARG A 138 -6.34 6.71 -3.23
C ARG A 138 -6.58 6.87 -1.73
N SER A 139 -6.98 8.07 -1.34
CA SER A 139 -7.63 8.33 -0.05
C SER A 139 -9.02 8.90 -0.23
N CYS A 140 -9.89 8.61 0.74
CA CYS A 140 -11.17 9.30 0.92
C CYS A 140 -11.44 9.49 2.42
N VAL A 141 -12.35 10.42 2.72
CA VAL A 141 -12.75 10.76 4.09
C VAL A 141 -14.02 10.02 4.46
N SER A 142 -14.04 9.32 5.61
CA SER A 142 -15.26 8.78 6.23
C SER A 142 -15.88 9.82 7.17
N PHE A 143 -16.76 9.44 8.10
CA PHE A 143 -17.22 10.38 9.13
C PHE A 143 -16.16 10.69 10.17
N GLU A 144 -15.28 9.74 10.49
CA GLU A 144 -14.38 9.87 11.64
C GLU A 144 -12.91 9.66 11.26
N GLY A 145 -12.60 9.56 9.97
CA GLY A 145 -11.28 9.13 9.54
C GLY A 145 -11.03 9.19 8.06
N LEU A 146 -9.89 8.64 7.67
CA LEU A 146 -9.42 8.52 6.30
C LEU A 146 -9.26 7.04 5.94
N HIS A 147 -9.82 6.65 4.80
CA HIS A 147 -9.53 5.37 4.19
C HIS A 147 -8.35 5.56 3.23
N LEU A 148 -7.29 4.78 3.41
CA LEU A 148 -6.16 4.70 2.50
C LEU A 148 -6.27 3.38 1.75
N THR A 149 -6.23 3.43 0.41
CA THR A 149 -6.48 2.25 -0.42
C THR A 149 -5.47 2.16 -1.56
N VAL A 150 -5.12 0.92 -1.90
CA VAL A 150 -4.34 0.57 -3.09
C VAL A 150 -5.11 -0.45 -3.91
N TRP A 151 -5.16 -0.22 -5.22
CA TRP A 151 -5.98 -0.96 -6.17
C TRP A 151 -5.10 -1.47 -7.30
N SER A 152 -5.24 -2.73 -7.71
CA SER A 152 -4.69 -3.19 -8.99
C SER A 152 -5.51 -2.57 -10.12
N GLY A 153 -4.84 -1.83 -11.00
CA GLY A 153 -5.46 -0.98 -12.01
C GLY A 153 -6.07 0.31 -11.44
N GLN A 154 -7.12 0.81 -12.07
CA GLN A 154 -7.73 2.09 -11.70
C GLN A 154 -8.54 2.00 -10.39
N ALA A 155 -8.29 2.90 -9.45
CA ALA A 155 -9.07 3.01 -8.22
C ALA A 155 -10.58 3.14 -8.48
N LEU A 156 -11.38 2.45 -7.64
CA LEU A 156 -12.84 2.32 -7.69
C LEU A 156 -13.41 1.42 -8.80
N THR A 157 -12.63 1.08 -9.82
CA THR A 157 -13.05 0.16 -10.89
C THR A 157 -12.24 -1.13 -10.92
N GLY A 158 -11.01 -1.13 -10.41
CA GLY A 158 -10.15 -2.29 -10.26
C GLY A 158 -10.38 -3.08 -8.96
N ILE A 159 -9.44 -3.98 -8.65
CA ILE A 159 -9.49 -4.82 -7.44
C ILE A 159 -8.75 -4.11 -6.31
N ARG A 160 -9.40 -3.90 -5.16
CA ARG A 160 -8.72 -3.37 -3.97
C ARG A 160 -7.79 -4.42 -3.38
N LYS A 161 -6.49 -4.16 -3.41
CA LYS A 161 -5.43 -5.09 -2.97
C LYS A 161 -4.92 -4.76 -1.56
N TRP A 162 -5.12 -3.53 -1.10
CA TRP A 162 -4.79 -3.10 0.26
C TRP A 162 -5.73 -2.01 0.75
N HIS A 163 -5.99 -1.99 2.05
CA HIS A 163 -6.79 -0.97 2.72
C HIS A 163 -6.30 -0.78 4.15
N SER A 164 -6.24 0.48 4.59
CA SER A 164 -6.05 0.82 5.98
C SER A 164 -6.87 2.04 6.36
N TYR A 165 -7.15 2.18 7.65
CA TYR A 165 -7.98 3.22 8.22
C TYR A 165 -7.16 4.08 9.18
N TYR A 166 -7.31 5.40 9.05
CA TYR A 166 -6.70 6.39 9.93
C TYR A 166 -7.78 7.20 10.62
N TYR A 167 -8.00 6.95 11.90
CA TYR A 167 -8.99 7.68 12.70
C TYR A 167 -8.52 9.12 12.98
N LEU A 168 -9.36 10.13 12.77
CA LEU A 168 -8.97 11.54 12.94
C LEU A 168 -9.17 12.06 14.37
N GLY A 169 -10.03 11.41 15.17
CA GLY A 169 -10.38 11.91 16.51
C GLY A 169 -11.43 13.01 16.52
N TYR A 170 -12.05 13.30 15.36
CA TYR A 170 -13.13 14.25 15.20
C TYR A 170 -13.95 13.94 13.95
N ASP A 171 -15.18 14.47 13.90
CA ASP A 171 -16.07 14.28 12.77
C ASP A 171 -15.68 15.16 11.57
N VAL A 172 -15.84 14.59 10.38
CA VAL A 172 -15.55 15.22 9.10
C VAL A 172 -16.62 14.88 8.09
N LYS A 173 -16.78 15.73 7.07
CA LYS A 173 -17.73 15.47 6.00
C LYS A 173 -17.23 14.30 5.13
N PRO A 174 -17.99 13.20 5.00
CA PRO A 174 -17.55 12.06 4.20
C PRO A 174 -17.44 12.39 2.72
N THR A 175 -16.44 11.79 2.09
CA THR A 175 -16.20 11.80 0.64
C THR A 175 -15.98 10.40 0.06
N CYS A 176 -15.94 9.36 0.92
CA CYS A 176 -15.82 7.97 0.50
C CYS A 176 -17.07 7.47 -0.21
N THR A 177 -16.85 6.62 -1.21
CA THR A 177 -17.86 5.77 -1.82
C THR A 177 -18.01 4.45 -1.06
N THR A 178 -19.11 3.74 -1.27
CA THR A 178 -19.40 2.47 -0.59
C THR A 178 -18.31 1.40 -0.82
N ILE A 179 -17.69 1.35 -2.01
CA ILE A 179 -16.65 0.37 -2.33
C ILE A 179 -15.33 0.62 -1.57
N GLU A 180 -15.12 1.83 -1.06
CA GLU A 180 -13.94 2.18 -0.25
C GLU A 180 -14.11 1.79 1.22
N VAL A 181 -15.36 1.64 1.67
CA VAL A 181 -15.70 1.37 3.08
C VAL A 181 -16.03 -0.10 3.32
N LYS A 182 -16.63 -0.79 2.35
CA LYS A 182 -16.94 -2.23 2.49
C LYS A 182 -15.66 -3.04 2.55
N ASN A 183 -15.53 -3.94 3.53
CA ASN A 183 -14.47 -4.96 3.55
C ASN A 183 -14.75 -5.99 2.45
N ASN A 184 -13.77 -6.27 1.59
CA ASN A 184 -13.86 -7.34 0.58
C ASN A 184 -13.90 -8.76 1.19
N ASN A 185 -13.88 -8.89 2.52
CA ASN A 185 -13.92 -10.16 3.24
C ASN A 185 -15.33 -10.75 3.40
N ASN A 186 -16.35 -10.15 2.79
CA ASN A 186 -17.67 -10.77 2.68
C ASN A 186 -17.76 -11.57 1.37
N ALA A 187 -16.95 -12.64 1.28
CA ALA A 187 -17.42 -13.82 0.58
C ALA A 187 -18.59 -14.38 1.41
N GLU A 188 -19.79 -14.02 0.99
CA GLU A 188 -21.08 -14.68 1.20
C GLU A 188 -21.13 -15.73 2.33
N LYS A 189 -21.62 -15.32 3.50
CA LYS A 189 -22.48 -16.21 4.28
C LYS A 189 -23.91 -15.99 3.81
N ASN A 190 -24.31 -16.71 2.78
CA ASN A 190 -25.69 -17.11 2.55
C ASN A 190 -25.77 -18.60 2.78
#